data_AF-A0A8F9TTE1-F1
#
_entry.id   AF-A0A8F9TTE1-F1
#
_cell.length_a   1.000
_cell.length_b   1.000
_cell.length_c   1.000
_cell.angle_alpha   90.00
_cell.angle_beta   90.00
_cell.angle_gamma   90.00
#
_symmetry.space_group_name_H-M   'P 1'
#
loop_
_entity.id
_entity.type
_entity.pdbx_description
1 polymer ?
#
loop_
_entity_poly.entity_id
_entity_poly.type
_entity_poly.pdbx_seq_one_letter_code
_entity_poly.pdbx_strand_id
1 'polypeptide(L)'
;MKKSSLLSAALAGVFVSASAFANPATPAARQDARGPLHVTPAKVVPPTGLPLACADSTVKVEFSLDQAGQPQNIRVQAVHDPIVKRQLVSAFREWRFKGDVRKAHDSGRRFVMPLKLLGEG
;
A
#
# COMPACT_ATOMS: atom_id res chain seq x y z
N MET A 1 74.51 17.49 29.71
CA MET A 1 74.35 16.09 29.23
C MET A 1 72.90 15.66 29.45
N LYS A 2 72.33 14.96 28.47
CA LYS A 2 71.04 14.20 28.41
C LYS A 2 70.53 13.69 29.78
N LYS A 3 69.25 13.54 30.14
CA LYS A 3 67.87 13.53 29.55
C LYS A 3 66.91 13.38 30.76
N SER A 4 65.59 13.54 30.53
CA SER A 4 64.41 13.01 31.29
C SER A 4 63.42 14.14 31.60
N SER A 5 62.10 14.02 31.49
CA SER A 5 61.22 12.92 31.09
C SER A 5 59.90 13.53 30.61
N LEU A 6 59.25 12.84 29.67
CA LEU A 6 57.86 13.05 29.26
C LEU A 6 56.90 12.83 30.44
N LEU A 7 55.88 13.67 30.59
CA LEU A 7 54.62 13.29 31.23
C LEU A 7 53.46 14.15 30.70
N SER A 8 52.60 13.47 29.94
CA SER A 8 51.28 13.91 29.50
C SER A 8 50.34 14.13 30.69
N ALA A 9 49.44 15.10 30.57
CA ALA A 9 48.09 14.99 31.14
C ALA A 9 47.12 15.86 30.33
N ALA A 10 46.12 15.19 29.78
CA ALA A 10 44.99 15.72 29.03
C ALA A 10 43.93 16.35 29.96
N LEU A 11 43.00 17.13 29.37
CA LEU A 11 41.55 17.25 29.66
C LEU A 11 41.08 18.63 29.13
N ALA A 12 40.59 18.73 27.89
CA ALA A 12 39.20 18.49 27.46
C ALA A 12 38.18 19.48 28.09
N GLY A 13 37.58 20.34 27.27
CA GLY A 13 36.49 21.22 27.65
C GLY A 13 35.88 21.95 26.45
N VAL A 14 35.08 21.23 25.65
CA VAL A 14 34.30 21.73 24.51
C VAL A 14 32.88 22.06 24.99
N PHE A 15 32.37 23.23 24.64
CA PHE A 15 30.91 23.45 24.54
C PHE A 15 30.60 24.23 23.26
N VAL A 16 30.18 23.53 22.20
CA VAL A 16 29.51 24.13 21.05
C VAL A 16 28.02 23.87 21.23
N SER A 17 27.26 24.89 21.60
CA SER A 17 25.80 24.84 21.67
C SER A 17 25.22 24.83 20.26
N ALA A 18 24.79 23.67 19.77
CA ALA A 18 24.01 23.57 18.54
C ALA A 18 22.52 23.56 18.89
N SER A 19 21.83 24.68 18.61
CA SER A 19 20.37 24.73 18.66
C SER A 19 19.79 23.91 17.51
N ALA A 20 19.20 22.76 17.82
CA ALA A 20 18.43 21.99 16.85
C ALA A 20 17.02 22.60 16.76
N PHE A 21 16.71 23.25 15.64
CA PHE A 21 15.33 23.51 15.27
C PHE A 21 14.66 22.15 14.99
N ALA A 22 13.73 21.75 15.85
CA ALA A 22 12.87 20.61 15.61
C ALA A 22 11.99 20.93 14.39
N ASN A 23 12.40 20.48 13.22
CA ASN A 23 11.50 20.37 12.08
C ASN A 23 10.56 19.20 12.41
N PRO A 24 9.23 19.39 12.50
CA PRO A 24 8.30 18.27 12.49
C PRO A 24 8.29 17.72 11.06
N ALA A 25 9.39 17.06 10.69
CA ALA A 25 9.41 16.19 9.54
C ALA A 25 8.32 15.14 9.81
N THR A 26 7.23 15.31 9.06
CA THR A 26 6.35 14.27 8.54
C THR A 26 6.76 12.88 9.00
N PRO A 27 5.90 12.09 9.68
CA PRO A 27 6.20 10.68 9.91
C PRO A 27 6.27 9.96 8.55
N ALA A 28 7.45 9.98 7.94
CA ALA A 28 7.80 9.20 6.79
C ALA A 28 7.95 7.76 7.28
N ALA A 29 7.21 6.87 6.62
CA ALA A 29 7.28 5.43 6.77
C ALA A 29 6.91 4.89 8.16
N ARG A 30 5.60 4.63 8.35
CA ARG A 30 5.19 3.39 9.02
C ARG A 30 5.88 2.25 8.26
N GLN A 31 7.07 1.85 8.72
CA GLN A 31 7.73 0.63 8.26
C GLN A 31 6.76 -0.52 8.52
N ASP A 32 6.35 -1.19 7.44
CA ASP A 32 5.53 -2.38 7.39
C ASP A 32 6.13 -3.49 8.28
N ALA A 33 5.82 -3.47 9.58
CA ALA A 33 6.10 -4.57 10.49
C ALA A 33 5.05 -5.69 10.33
N ARG A 34 4.71 -6.06 9.10
CA ARG A 34 3.68 -7.07 8.80
C ARG A 34 4.17 -7.92 7.65
N GLY A 35 4.54 -9.16 7.98
CA GLY A 35 5.03 -10.17 7.04
C GLY A 35 4.08 -10.42 5.86
N PRO A 36 4.41 -11.41 5.00
CA PRO A 36 3.62 -11.73 3.82
C PRO A 36 2.15 -11.96 4.21
N LEU A 37 1.23 -11.29 3.52
CA LEU A 37 -0.20 -11.53 3.63
C LEU A 37 -0.64 -12.25 2.37
N HIS A 38 -1.27 -13.41 2.52
CA HIS A 38 -1.83 -14.14 1.39
C HIS A 38 -3.34 -13.95 1.35
N VAL A 39 -3.83 -13.20 0.36
CA VAL A 39 -5.26 -13.04 0.07
C VAL A 39 -5.54 -13.43 -1.37
N THR A 40 -6.56 -14.25 -1.58
CA THR A 40 -6.96 -14.71 -2.91
C THR A 40 -8.46 -14.58 -3.10
N PRO A 41 -8.95 -14.31 -4.33
CA PRO A 41 -10.37 -14.33 -4.61
C PRO A 41 -10.98 -15.71 -4.30
N ALA A 42 -12.03 -15.71 -3.48
CA ALA A 42 -12.85 -16.87 -3.17
C ALA A 42 -14.12 -16.92 -4.03
N LYS A 43 -14.70 -15.75 -4.30
CA LYS A 43 -15.83 -15.56 -5.20
C LYS A 43 -15.54 -14.40 -6.14
N VAL A 44 -15.71 -14.65 -7.43
CA VAL A 44 -15.52 -13.69 -8.52
C VAL A 44 -16.86 -13.50 -9.23
N VAL A 45 -17.28 -12.26 -9.38
CA VAL A 45 -18.50 -11.88 -10.12
C VAL A 45 -18.08 -11.05 -11.33
N PRO A 46 -18.36 -11.47 -12.57
CA PRO A 46 -18.02 -10.69 -13.74
C PRO A 46 -18.89 -9.42 -13.81
N PRO A 47 -18.35 -8.28 -14.26
CA PRO A 47 -19.16 -7.11 -14.62
C PRO A 47 -20.02 -7.42 -15.84
N THR A 48 -21.25 -6.89 -15.85
CA THR A 48 -22.18 -7.03 -16.97
C THR A 48 -22.30 -5.73 -17.74
N GLY A 49 -22.61 -5.85 -19.04
CA GLY A 49 -22.88 -4.69 -19.90
C GLY A 49 -21.65 -3.82 -20.18
N LEU A 50 -20.45 -4.41 -20.14
CA LEU A 50 -19.24 -3.73 -20.57
C LEU A 50 -19.28 -3.51 -22.10
N PRO A 51 -18.89 -2.31 -22.60
CA PRO A 51 -18.75 -2.10 -24.03
C PRO A 51 -17.73 -3.06 -24.65
N LEU A 52 -18.00 -3.56 -25.86
CA LEU A 52 -17.06 -4.38 -26.65
C LEU A 52 -15.68 -3.72 -26.82
N ALA A 53 -15.63 -2.38 -26.86
CA ALA A 53 -14.37 -1.62 -26.91
C ALA A 53 -13.46 -1.82 -25.69
N CYS A 54 -13.98 -2.36 -24.58
CA CYS A 54 -13.20 -2.69 -23.39
C CYS A 54 -12.67 -4.13 -23.40
N ALA A 55 -13.04 -4.96 -24.39
CA ALA A 55 -12.57 -6.34 -24.49
C ALA A 55 -11.03 -6.40 -24.53
N ASP A 56 -10.48 -7.41 -23.86
CA ASP A 56 -9.04 -7.67 -23.74
C ASP A 56 -8.20 -6.59 -23.04
N SER A 57 -8.82 -5.48 -22.62
CA SER A 57 -8.13 -4.45 -21.85
C SER A 57 -7.80 -4.94 -20.44
N THR A 58 -6.70 -4.45 -19.87
CA THR A 58 -6.32 -4.73 -18.47
C THR A 58 -6.51 -3.48 -17.63
N VAL A 59 -7.34 -3.57 -16.60
CA VAL A 59 -7.58 -2.50 -15.64
C VAL A 59 -6.95 -2.84 -14.30
N LYS A 60 -6.48 -1.82 -13.56
CA LYS A 60 -5.96 -2.02 -12.20
C LYS A 60 -7.03 -1.58 -11.21
N VAL A 61 -7.40 -2.48 -10.30
CA VAL A 61 -8.36 -2.20 -9.23
C VAL A 61 -7.61 -2.12 -7.91
N GLU A 62 -7.62 -0.95 -7.28
CA GLU A 62 -7.13 -0.73 -5.93
C GLU A 62 -8.27 -0.88 -4.92
N PHE A 63 -8.06 -1.61 -3.83
CA PHE A 63 -9.08 -1.82 -2.80
C PHE A 63 -8.45 -2.16 -1.43
N SER A 64 -9.23 -2.03 -0.36
CA SER A 64 -8.95 -2.60 0.96
C SER A 64 -9.91 -3.75 1.25
N LEU A 65 -9.59 -4.62 2.21
CA LEU A 65 -10.50 -5.68 2.65
C LEU A 65 -11.09 -5.37 4.03
N ASP A 66 -12.34 -5.75 4.24
CA ASP A 66 -12.93 -5.80 5.57
C ASP A 66 -12.67 -7.13 6.29
N GLN A 67 -13.14 -7.25 7.53
CA GLN A 67 -12.96 -8.45 8.34
C GLN A 67 -13.64 -9.70 7.74
N ALA A 68 -14.63 -9.53 6.88
CA ALA A 68 -15.36 -10.60 6.20
C ALA A 68 -14.80 -10.91 4.80
N GLY A 69 -13.75 -10.20 4.36
CA GLY A 69 -13.13 -10.41 3.05
C GLY A 69 -13.89 -9.74 1.92
N GLN A 70 -14.73 -8.75 2.23
CA GLN A 70 -15.36 -7.91 1.22
C GLN A 70 -14.41 -6.76 0.84
N PRO A 71 -14.27 -6.48 -0.46
CA PRO A 71 -13.53 -5.32 -0.91
C PRO A 71 -14.27 -4.02 -0.60
N GLN A 72 -13.52 -3.05 -0.07
CA GLN A 72 -13.97 -1.70 0.27
C GLN A 72 -12.99 -0.67 -0.33
N ASN A 73 -13.38 0.61 -0.30
CA ASN A 73 -12.57 1.73 -0.83
C ASN A 73 -12.07 1.51 -2.27
N ILE A 74 -12.91 0.89 -3.11
CA ILE A 74 -12.55 0.42 -4.45
C ILE A 74 -12.29 1.61 -5.39
N ARG A 75 -11.15 1.57 -6.07
CA ARG A 75 -10.74 2.54 -7.09
C ARG A 75 -10.27 1.80 -8.34
N VAL A 76 -10.95 2.06 -9.45
CA VAL A 76 -10.51 1.59 -10.77
C VAL A 76 -9.59 2.63 -11.38
N GLN A 77 -8.37 2.22 -11.72
CA GLN A 77 -7.36 3.04 -12.37
C GLN A 77 -7.41 2.85 -13.89
N ALA A 78 -6.97 3.86 -14.65
CA ALA A 78 -6.84 3.82 -16.11
C ALA A 78 -8.14 3.53 -16.90
N VAL A 79 -9.31 3.81 -16.30
CA VAL A 79 -10.61 3.78 -16.98
C VAL A 79 -11.20 5.19 -16.93
N HIS A 80 -11.34 5.80 -18.11
CA HIS A 80 -11.90 7.15 -18.26
C HIS A 80 -13.43 7.15 -18.36
N ASP A 81 -14.02 6.07 -18.86
CA ASP A 81 -15.48 5.97 -18.99
C ASP A 81 -16.13 5.77 -17.60
N PRO A 82 -16.99 6.71 -17.15
CA PRO A 82 -17.66 6.61 -15.87
C PRO A 82 -18.68 5.47 -15.79
N ILE A 83 -19.28 5.03 -16.90
CA ILE A 83 -20.22 3.90 -16.95
C ILE A 83 -19.45 2.61 -16.67
N VAL A 84 -18.38 2.37 -17.40
CA VAL A 84 -17.50 1.20 -17.22
C VAL A 84 -16.96 1.16 -15.80
N LYS A 85 -16.48 2.31 -15.28
CA LYS A 85 -16.01 2.41 -13.90
C LYS A 85 -17.08 2.00 -12.89
N ARG A 86 -18.33 2.43 -13.06
CA ARG A 86 -19.45 2.07 -12.17
C ARG A 86 -19.76 0.57 -12.23
N GLN A 87 -19.83 -0.02 -13.42
CA GLN A 87 -20.09 -1.46 -13.60
C GLN A 87 -19.00 -2.30 -12.95
N LEU A 88 -17.73 -1.94 -13.17
CA LEU A 88 -16.60 -2.61 -12.54
C LEU A 88 -16.64 -2.52 -11.02
N VAL A 89 -16.88 -1.33 -10.46
CA VAL A 89 -17.00 -1.16 -9.00
C VAL A 89 -18.17 -1.96 -8.45
N SER A 90 -19.32 -1.97 -9.13
CA SER A 90 -20.51 -2.71 -8.70
C SER A 90 -20.22 -4.21 -8.61
N ALA A 91 -19.71 -4.79 -9.69
CA ALA A 91 -19.37 -6.21 -9.72
C ALA A 91 -18.27 -6.55 -8.71
N PHE A 92 -17.24 -5.71 -8.60
CA PHE A 92 -16.13 -5.95 -7.68
C PHE A 92 -16.56 -5.94 -6.21
N ARG A 93 -17.57 -5.15 -5.82
CA ARG A 93 -18.13 -5.17 -4.45
C ARG A 93 -18.73 -6.51 -4.04
N GLU A 94 -19.20 -7.28 -5.01
CA GLU A 94 -19.80 -8.60 -4.78
C GLU A 94 -18.74 -9.71 -4.66
N TRP A 95 -17.48 -9.40 -4.95
CA TRP A 95 -16.38 -10.35 -4.78
C TRP A 95 -16.15 -10.64 -3.31
N ARG A 96 -15.60 -11.82 -3.05
CA ARG A 96 -15.16 -12.23 -1.70
C ARG A 96 -13.76 -12.76 -1.77
N PHE A 97 -12.95 -12.41 -0.78
CA PHE A 97 -11.56 -12.84 -0.65
C PHE A 97 -11.41 -13.76 0.58
N LYS A 98 -10.43 -14.67 0.54
CA LYS A 98 -10.08 -15.58 1.63
C LYS A 98 -8.58 -15.55 1.91
N GLY A 99 -8.16 -16.20 2.99
CA GLY A 99 -6.76 -16.23 3.46
C GLY A 99 -6.55 -15.36 4.68
N ASP A 100 -5.48 -14.56 4.71
CA ASP A 100 -5.12 -13.66 5.80
C ASP A 100 -6.00 -12.39 5.88
N VAL A 101 -7.30 -12.50 5.62
CA VAL A 101 -8.25 -11.38 5.49
C VAL A 101 -8.29 -10.50 6.75
N ARG A 102 -8.35 -11.10 7.95
CA ARG A 102 -8.37 -10.35 9.21
C ARG A 102 -7.08 -9.55 9.39
N LYS A 103 -5.92 -10.17 9.18
CA LYS A 103 -4.62 -9.47 9.23
C LYS A 103 -4.51 -8.37 8.18
N ALA A 104 -5.07 -8.61 6.98
CA ALA A 104 -5.14 -7.61 5.92
C ALA A 104 -5.98 -6.40 6.31
N HIS A 105 -7.17 -6.62 6.87
CA HIS A 105 -8.02 -5.56 7.39
C HIS A 105 -7.33 -4.78 8.50
N ASP A 106 -6.83 -5.47 9.53
CA ASP A 106 -6.17 -4.85 10.69
C ASP A 106 -4.88 -4.12 10.29
N SER A 107 -4.33 -4.50 9.13
CA SER A 107 -3.20 -3.81 8.55
C SER A 107 -3.53 -2.46 7.90
N GLY A 108 -4.78 -2.27 7.48
CA GLY A 108 -5.15 -1.14 6.62
C GLY A 108 -4.44 -1.15 5.26
N ARG A 109 -3.84 -2.28 4.86
CA ARG A 109 -3.13 -2.43 3.59
C ARG A 109 -4.11 -2.35 2.44
N ARG A 110 -3.66 -1.72 1.35
CA ARG A 110 -4.38 -1.71 0.07
C ARG A 110 -3.76 -2.69 -0.90
N PHE A 111 -4.62 -3.29 -1.71
CA PHE A 111 -4.27 -4.26 -2.72
C PHE A 111 -4.50 -3.64 -4.08
N VAL A 112 -3.64 -3.95 -5.04
CA VAL A 112 -3.81 -3.59 -6.45
C VAL A 112 -3.87 -4.87 -7.24
N MET A 113 -5.00 -5.11 -7.91
CA MET A 113 -5.20 -6.31 -8.72
C MET A 113 -5.41 -5.93 -10.19
N PRO A 114 -4.57 -6.44 -11.11
CA PRO A 114 -4.83 -6.33 -12.53
C PRO A 114 -5.97 -7.29 -12.91
N LEU A 115 -6.97 -6.78 -13.61
CA LEU A 115 -8.10 -7.54 -14.14
C LEU A 115 -8.11 -7.41 -15.65
N LYS A 116 -8.10 -8.55 -16.35
CA LYS A 116 -8.36 -8.59 -17.78
C LYS A 116 -9.88 -8.55 -18.00
N LEU A 117 -10.36 -7.58 -18.76
CA LEU A 117 -11.77 -7.46 -19.12
C LEU A 117 -12.07 -8.37 -20.30
N LEU A 118 -13.12 -9.17 -20.16
CA LEU A 118 -13.69 -9.94 -21.23
C LEU A 118 -14.90 -9.14 -21.73
N GLY A 119 -14.94 -8.82 -23.03
CA GLY A 119 -16.12 -8.18 -23.61
C GLY A 119 -17.30 -9.16 -23.57
N GLU A 120 -18.48 -8.68 -23.19
CA GLU A 120 -19.73 -9.38 -23.51
C GLU A 120 -20.17 -8.89 -24.90
N GLY A 121 -20.26 -9.83 -25.85
CA GLY A 121 -20.79 -9.61 -27.20
C GLY A 121 -22.16 -10.25 -27.34
#